data_AF-A0A210P9I2-F1
#
_entry.id   AF-A0A210P9I2-F1
#
_cell.length_a   1.000
_cell.length_b   1.000
_cell.length_c   1.000
_cell.angle_alpha   90.00
_cell.angle_beta   90.00
_cell.angle_gamma   90.00
#
_symmetry.space_group_name_H-M   'P 1'
#
loop_
_entity.id
_entity.type
_entity.pdbx_description
1 polymer ?
#
loop_
_entity_poly.entity_id
_entity_poly.type
_entity_poly.pdbx_seq_one_letter_code
_entity_poly.pdbx_strand_id
1 'polypeptide(L)' 'MRYKVTLDTKHQLFTVFDKKNTRVSACGKSIEEAMNKLLKLSA' A
#
# COMPACT_ATOMS: atom_id res chain seq x y z
N MET A 1 3.55 13.12 -5.82
CA MET A 1 2.25 12.46 -5.53
C MET A 1 2.22 12.07 -4.05
N ARG A 2 1.09 12.18 -3.35
CA ARG A 2 0.97 11.78 -1.92
C ARG A 2 0.13 10.51 -1.83
N TYR A 3 0.72 9.43 -1.33
CA TYR A 3 0.01 8.19 -0.99
C TYR A 3 -0.15 8.12 0.53
N LYS A 4 -1.27 7.59 1.00
CA LYS A 4 -1.43 7.29 2.42
C LYS A 4 -0.77 5.95 2.70
N VAL A 5 0.14 5.92 3.66
CA VAL A 5 0.84 4.72 4.10
C VAL A 5 0.59 4.52 5.58
N THR A 6 0.27 3.29 5.98
CA THR A 6 0.17 2.89 7.39
C THR A 6 1.10 1.72 7.66
N LEU A 7 1.77 1.74 8.80
CA LEU A 7 2.63 0.65 9.27
C LEU A 7 1.88 -0.14 10.35
N ASP A 8 1.64 -1.43 10.10
CA ASP A 8 1.26 -2.37 11.13
C ASP A 8 2.53 -2.83 11.85
N THR A 9 2.72 -2.37 13.08
CA THR A 9 3.90 -2.67 13.89
C THR A 9 3.89 -4.09 14.47
N LYS A 10 2.72 -4.75 14.55
CA LYS A 10 2.63 -6.13 15.03
C LYS A 10 3.16 -7.11 13.98
N HIS A 11 2.79 -6.87 12.72
CA HIS A 11 3.20 -7.73 11.60
C HIS A 11 4.39 -7.17 10.81
N GLN A 12 4.84 -5.95 11.13
CA GLN A 12 5.87 -5.20 10.42
C GLN A 12 5.55 -5.07 8.92
N LEU A 13 4.30 -4.74 8.62
CA LEU A 13 3.79 -4.61 7.25
C LEU A 13 3.41 -3.17 6.95
N PHE A 14 3.83 -2.69 5.78
CA PHE A 14 3.40 -1.42 5.21
C PHE A 14 2.17 -1.65 4.36
N THR A 15 1.11 -0.90 4.62
CA THR A 15 -0.10 -0.85 3.80
C THR A 15 -0.15 0.49 3.08
N VAL A 16 -0.27 0.45 1.75
CA VAL A 16 -0.35 1.63 0.89
C VAL A 16 -1.75 1.69 0.29
N PHE A 17 -2.40 2.85 0.41
CA PHE A 17 -3.74 3.09 -0.12
C PHE A 17 -3.66 3.84 -1.46
N ASP A 18 -4.52 3.46 -2.40
CA ASP A 18 -4.66 4.17 -3.66
C ASP A 18 -5.19 5.59 -3.46
N LYS A 19 -4.67 6.51 -4.28
CA LYS A 19 -4.99 7.94 -4.18
C LYS A 19 -6.39 8.29 -4.67
N LYS A 20 -6.95 7.50 -5.59
CA LYS A 20 -8.27 7.72 -6.20
C LYS A 20 -9.34 6.91 -5.48
N ASN A 21 -8.99 5.73 -4.96
CA ASN A 21 -9.92 4.88 -4.23
C ASN A 21 -9.27 4.32 -2.96
N THR A 22 -9.61 4.89 -1.81
CA THR A 22 -9.11 4.44 -0.50
C THR A 22 -9.61 3.05 -0.09
N ARG A 23 -10.54 2.42 -0.84
CA ARG A 23 -10.90 1.01 -0.67
C ARG A 23 -9.89 0.06 -1.31
N VAL A 24 -9.07 0.55 -2.24
CA VAL A 24 -7.99 -0.22 -2.85
C VAL A 24 -6.71 0.05 -2.08
N SER A 25 -6.16 -1.01 -1.49
CA SER A 25 -4.90 -0.95 -0.77
C SER A 25 -4.13 -2.24 -0.96
N ALA A 26 -2.82 -2.18 -0.74
CA ALA A 26 -1.97 -3.35 -0.79
C ALA A 26 -0.94 -3.29 0.34
N CYS A 27 -0.53 -4.47 0.82
CA CYS A 27 0.44 -4.61 1.89
C CYS A 27 1.73 -5.30 1.44
N GLY A 28 2.84 -4.93 2.07
CA GLY A 28 4.16 -5.48 1.79
C GLY A 28 5.12 -5.27 2.97
N LYS A 29 6.25 -5.99 2.96
CA LYS A 29 7.31 -5.81 3.96
C LYS A 29 8.08 -4.51 3.76
N SER A 30 7.99 -3.94 2.56
CA SER A 30 8.47 -2.59 2.24
C SER A 30 7.37 -1.78 1.57
N ILE A 31 7.52 -0.45 1.58
CA ILE A 31 6.62 0.47 0.88
C ILE A 31 6.63 0.18 -0.64
N GLU A 32 7.80 -0.14 -1.21
CA GLU A 32 7.94 -0.46 -2.64
C GLU A 32 7.20 -1.74 -3.01
N GLU A 33 7.27 -2.78 -2.17
CA GLU A 33 6.53 -4.01 -2.39
C GLU A 33 5.01 -3.77 -2.36
N ALA A 34 4.56 -2.99 -1.37
CA ALA A 34 3.15 -2.60 -1.24
C ALA A 34 2.70 -1.74 -2.45
N MET A 35 3.52 -0.80 -2.92
CA MET A 35 3.23 0.00 -4.11
C MET A 35 3.16 -0.85 -5.38
N ASN A 36 4.10 -1.77 -5.58
CA ASN A 36 4.11 -2.66 -6.75
C ASN A 36 2.87 -3.56 -6.78
N LYS A 37 2.44 -4.08 -5.62
CA LYS A 37 1.19 -4.84 -5.52
C LYS A 37 -0.03 -3.96 -5.81
N LEU A 38 -0.04 -2.72 -5.30
CA LEU A 38 -1.11 -1.77 -5.56
C LEU A 38 -1.24 -1.44 -7.06
N LEU A 39 -0.12 -1.21 -7.74
CA LEU A 39 -0.09 -0.95 -9.18
C LEU A 39 -0.67 -2.11 -9.99
N LYS A 40 -0.37 -3.35 -9.61
CA LYS A 40 -0.93 -4.57 -10.23
C LYS A 40 -2.43 -4.76 -10.00
N LEU A 41 -2.99 -4.19 -8.92
CA LEU A 41 -4.43 -4.22 -8.63
C LEU A 41 -5.20 -3.12 -9.35
N SER A 42 -4.52 -2.07 -9.80
CA SER A 42 -5.10 -0.93 -10.52
C SER A 42 -4.93 -1.00 -12.05
N ALA A 43 -4.28 -2.05 -12.56
CA ALA A 43 -4.08 -2.33 -13.98
C ALA A 43 -5.20 -3.23 -14.50
#